data_AF-A6HKA9-F1
#
_entry.id   AF-A6HKA9-F1
#
_cell.length_a   1.000
_cell.length_b   1.000
_cell.length_c   1.000
_cell.angle_alpha   90.00
_cell.angle_beta   90.00
_cell.angle_gamma   90.00
#
_symmetry.space_group_name_H-M   'P 1'
#
loop_
_entity.id
_entity.type
_entity.pdbx_description
1 polymer ?
#
loop_
_entity_poly.entity_id
_entity_poly.type
_entity_poly.pdbx_seq_one_letter_code
_entity_poly.pdbx_strand_id
1 'polypeptide(L)'
;MQVLRHSEHTLKTALLSKNPDLVSQYEKLDAGEQRLMNEAFQPRNNLFEPITLHSQSDWISSHPEAPQDFEQFFSDRYRKAPCPKKHIIYIQPIGFLGNTRVISEEYIKWLKGYCEAFFYGLKVKFLEPVSVSATKCSFRVNENTQNLQIHTV
;
A
#
# COMPACT_ATOMS: atom_id res chain seq x y z
N MET A 1 -11.38 -5.63 20.76
CA MET A 1 -10.69 -4.48 20.13
C MET A 1 -9.29 -4.39 20.71
N GLN A 2 -8.26 -4.48 19.87
CA GLN A 2 -6.85 -4.41 20.25
C GLN A 2 -6.20 -3.28 19.46
N VAL A 3 -5.43 -2.43 20.13
CA VAL A 3 -4.69 -1.35 19.47
C VAL A 3 -3.22 -1.75 19.38
N LEU A 4 -2.68 -1.80 18.18
CA LEU A 4 -1.26 -2.11 17.95
C LEU A 4 -0.44 -0.84 18.16
N ARG A 5 0.46 -0.87 19.15
CA ARG A 5 1.37 0.24 19.47
C ARG A 5 2.78 -0.29 19.68
N HIS A 6 3.75 0.46 19.18
CA HIS A 6 5.17 0.22 19.41
C HIS A 6 5.77 1.36 20.20
N SER A 7 6.86 1.08 20.91
CA SER A 7 7.61 2.15 21.59
C SER A 7 8.31 3.04 20.57
N GLU A 8 8.54 4.31 20.92
CA GLU A 8 9.33 5.22 20.10
C GLU A 8 10.70 4.63 19.74
N HIS A 9 11.36 3.96 20.70
CA HIS A 9 12.63 3.29 20.47
C HIS A 9 12.55 2.20 19.38
N THR A 10 11.50 1.39 19.41
CA THR A 10 11.24 0.36 18.39
C THR A 10 11.04 1.00 17.02
N LEU A 11 10.21 2.04 16.93
CA LEU A 11 9.94 2.73 15.66
C LEU A 11 11.20 3.41 15.11
N LYS A 12 12.00 4.08 15.96
CA LYS A 12 13.27 4.70 15.56
C LYS A 12 14.26 3.68 15.04
N THR A 13 14.39 2.54 15.71
CA THR A 13 15.27 1.45 15.28
C THR A 13 14.82 0.89 13.93
N ALA A 14 13.51 0.76 13.72
CA ALA A 14 12.96 0.26 12.46
C ALA A 14 13.16 1.23 11.29
N LEU A 15 13.15 2.55 11.53
CA LEU A 15 13.32 3.57 10.49
C LEU A 15 14.78 3.87 10.15
N LEU A 16 15.64 4.06 11.15
CA LEU A 16 17.02 4.54 10.93
C LEU A 16 18.02 3.42 10.64
N SER A 17 17.68 2.17 11.01
CA SER A 17 18.62 1.04 11.06
C SER A 17 19.79 1.27 12.05
N LYS A 18 20.53 0.20 12.36
CA LYS A 18 21.82 0.29 13.07
C LYS A 18 23.01 0.39 12.12
N ASN A 19 22.77 0.25 10.82
CA ASN A 19 23.78 0.30 9.77
C ASN A 19 24.14 1.76 9.45
N PRO A 20 25.40 2.20 9.66
CA PRO A 20 25.83 3.57 9.40
C PRO A 20 25.59 4.06 7.96
N ASP A 21 25.67 3.16 6.97
CA ASP A 21 25.46 3.52 5.57
C ASP A 21 23.99 3.88 5.30
N LEU A 22 23.06 3.21 5.99
CA LEU A 22 21.62 3.48 5.89
C LEU A 22 21.23 4.74 6.67
N VAL A 23 21.85 4.97 7.83
CA VAL A 23 21.71 6.24 8.56
C VAL A 23 22.14 7.41 7.67
N SER A 24 23.28 7.30 6.97
CA SER A 24 23.73 8.32 6.03
C SER A 24 22.76 8.52 4.85
N GLN A 25 22.05 7.48 4.41
CA GLN A 25 21.00 7.63 3.40
C GLN A 25 19.79 8.40 3.94
N TYR A 26 19.38 8.13 5.17
CA TYR A 26 18.31 8.89 5.83
C TYR A 26 18.68 10.37 6.00
N GLU A 27 19.93 10.66 6.40
CA GLU A 27 20.41 12.04 6.58
C GLU A 27 20.44 12.86 5.27
N LYS A 28 20.45 12.19 4.11
CA LYS A 28 20.38 12.85 2.78
C LYS A 28 18.97 13.23 2.36
N LEU A 29 17.94 12.73 3.04
CA LEU A 29 16.56 13.15 2.81
C LEU A 29 16.42 14.65 3.07
N ASP A 30 15.50 15.31 2.37
CA ASP A 30 15.28 16.73 2.61
C ASP A 30 14.64 16.99 3.98
N ALA A 31 14.72 18.24 4.46
CA ALA A 31 14.24 18.60 5.79
C ALA A 31 12.73 18.35 5.97
N GLY A 32 11.94 18.44 4.89
CA GLY A 32 10.51 18.14 4.90
C GLY A 32 10.25 16.64 5.03
N GLU A 33 10.98 15.82 4.29
CA GLU A 33 10.92 14.36 4.38
C GLU A 33 11.32 13.86 5.77
N GLN A 34 12.44 14.34 6.31
CA GLN A 34 12.88 13.97 7.66
C GLN A 34 11.86 14.40 8.71
N ARG A 35 11.28 15.61 8.57
CA ARG A 35 10.23 16.07 9.47
C ARG A 35 9.01 15.15 9.41
N LEU A 36 8.54 14.81 8.21
CA LEU A 36 7.41 13.91 8.01
C LEU A 36 7.65 12.54 8.65
N MET A 37 8.83 11.95 8.47
CA MET A 37 9.14 10.64 9.07
C MET A 37 9.21 10.72 10.61
N ASN A 38 9.74 11.82 11.15
CA ASN A 38 9.80 12.05 12.59
C ASN A 38 8.41 12.25 13.24
N GLU A 39 7.39 12.65 12.47
CA GLU A 39 6.01 12.73 12.97
C GLU A 39 5.48 11.36 13.44
N ALA A 40 6.01 10.25 12.92
CA ALA A 40 5.64 8.89 13.35
C ALA A 40 6.01 8.59 14.82
N PHE A 41 6.92 9.37 15.40
CA PHE A 41 7.34 9.24 16.80
C PHE A 41 6.51 10.11 17.75
N GLN A 42 5.70 11.02 17.22
CA GLN A 42 4.95 11.97 18.02
C GLN A 42 3.68 11.31 18.57
N PRO A 43 3.47 11.27 19.89
CA PRO A 43 2.36 10.52 20.49
C PRO A 43 0.96 11.09 20.21
N ARG A 44 0.86 12.29 19.61
CA ARG A 44 -0.40 12.99 19.30
C ARG A 44 -0.50 13.40 17.83
N ASN A 45 0.17 12.68 16.93
CA ASN A 45 0.07 12.95 15.51
C ASN A 45 -1.04 12.12 14.86
N ASN A 46 -1.90 12.77 14.08
CA ASN A 46 -3.05 12.14 13.41
C ASN A 46 -2.67 11.44 12.09
N LEU A 47 -1.45 11.63 11.58
CA LEU A 47 -0.93 11.00 10.36
C LEU A 47 -0.50 9.55 10.61
N PHE A 48 0.04 9.27 11.79
CA PHE A 48 0.59 7.96 12.17
C PHE A 48 -0.17 7.39 13.38
N GLU A 49 -1.50 7.39 13.30
CA GLU A 49 -2.33 6.82 14.35
C GLU A 49 -2.09 5.31 14.50
N PRO A 50 -2.13 4.77 15.73
CA PRO A 50 -2.06 3.34 15.97
C PRO A 50 -3.15 2.56 15.23
N ILE A 51 -2.79 1.39 14.67
CA ILE A 51 -3.74 0.52 14.01
C ILE A 51 -4.67 -0.11 15.05
N THR A 52 -5.98 0.04 14.84
CA THR A 52 -7.01 -0.57 15.69
C THR A 52 -7.55 -1.84 15.02
N LEU A 53 -7.39 -2.97 15.69
CA LEU A 53 -7.97 -4.25 15.31
C LEU A 53 -9.33 -4.41 16.02
N HIS A 54 -10.37 -4.57 15.23
CA HIS A 54 -11.75 -4.69 15.70
C HIS A 54 -12.14 -6.13 16.02
N SER A 55 -11.53 -7.13 15.36
CA SER A 55 -11.87 -8.56 15.52
C SER A 55 -10.70 -9.51 15.20
N GLN A 56 -10.89 -10.80 15.51
CA GLN A 56 -9.95 -11.85 15.07
C GLN A 56 -9.97 -12.08 13.54
N SER A 57 -11.03 -11.63 12.86
CA SER A 57 -11.16 -11.70 11.41
C SER A 57 -10.41 -10.58 10.68
N ASP A 58 -9.81 -9.63 11.40
CA ASP A 58 -8.95 -8.62 10.77
C ASP A 58 -7.78 -9.30 10.04
N TRP A 59 -7.42 -8.76 8.87
CA TRP A 59 -6.37 -9.32 8.02
C TRP A 59 -5.05 -9.53 8.78
N ILE A 60 -4.62 -8.51 9.52
CA ILE A 60 -3.37 -8.52 10.29
C ILE A 60 -3.35 -9.66 11.33
N SER A 61 -4.48 -9.95 11.95
CA SER A 61 -4.60 -11.03 12.96
C SER A 61 -4.64 -12.41 12.32
N SER A 62 -5.32 -12.54 11.18
CA SER A 62 -5.56 -13.81 10.50
C SER A 62 -4.40 -14.25 9.59
N HIS A 63 -3.57 -13.30 9.15
CA HIS A 63 -2.45 -13.51 8.26
C HIS A 63 -1.20 -12.86 8.86
N PRO A 64 -0.54 -13.50 9.83
CA PRO A 64 0.66 -12.95 10.44
C PRO A 64 1.79 -12.91 9.41
N GLU A 65 2.23 -11.69 9.10
CA GLU A 65 3.39 -11.43 8.23
C GLU A 65 4.59 -11.02 9.09
N ALA A 66 5.80 -11.44 8.69
CA ALA A 66 7.01 -10.97 9.34
C ALA A 66 7.18 -9.47 9.05
N PRO A 67 7.51 -8.64 10.06
CA PRO A 67 7.78 -7.23 9.82
C PRO A 67 9.02 -7.07 8.93
N GLN A 68 9.03 -6.03 8.11
CA GLN A 68 10.20 -5.59 7.35
C GLN A 68 10.64 -4.23 7.88
N ASP A 69 11.85 -4.16 8.44
CA ASP A 69 12.47 -2.90 8.83
C ASP A 69 13.24 -2.24 7.66
N PHE A 70 13.72 -1.02 7.88
CA PHE A 70 14.44 -0.25 6.86
C PHE A 70 15.71 -0.98 6.39
N GLU A 71 16.41 -1.66 7.29
CA GLU A 71 17.63 -2.40 6.93
C GLU A 71 17.32 -3.59 6.03
N GLN A 72 16.31 -4.37 6.39
CA GLN A 72 15.82 -5.50 5.61
C GLN A 72 15.33 -5.04 4.24
N PHE A 73 14.59 -3.93 4.17
CA PHE A 73 14.15 -3.36 2.91
C PHE A 73 15.33 -3.00 2.01
N PHE A 74 16.30 -2.22 2.50
CA PHE A 74 17.44 -1.77 1.69
C PHE A 74 18.45 -2.89 1.37
N SER A 75 18.54 -3.92 2.20
CA SER A 75 19.42 -5.07 2.00
C SER A 75 18.84 -6.12 1.04
N ASP A 76 17.55 -6.03 0.70
CA ASP A 76 16.92 -6.96 -0.24
C ASP A 76 17.48 -6.79 -1.66
N ARG A 77 18.15 -7.84 -2.15
CA ARG A 77 18.72 -7.90 -3.52
C ARG A 77 17.65 -7.83 -4.61
N TYR A 78 16.42 -8.21 -4.28
CA TYR A 78 15.28 -8.17 -5.18
C TYR A 78 14.48 -6.88 -5.06
N ARG A 79 14.89 -5.95 -4.19
CA ARG A 79 14.26 -4.63 -4.07
C ARG A 79 14.26 -3.94 -5.43
N LYS A 80 13.07 -3.55 -5.87
CA LYS A 80 12.88 -2.81 -7.12
C LYS A 80 12.81 -1.32 -6.80
N ALA A 81 13.76 -0.55 -7.30
CA ALA A 81 13.65 0.91 -7.32
C ALA A 81 12.96 1.35 -8.62
N PRO A 82 12.06 2.35 -8.57
CA PRO A 82 11.59 3.04 -9.76
C PRO A 82 12.76 3.47 -10.64
N CYS A 83 12.65 3.27 -11.95
CA CYS A 83 13.63 3.77 -12.91
C CYS A 83 12.92 4.41 -14.11
N PRO A 84 13.60 5.21 -14.95
CA PRO A 84 12.96 5.88 -16.08
C PRO A 84 12.20 4.92 -17.03
N LYS A 85 12.59 3.63 -17.10
CA LYS A 85 11.89 2.62 -17.89
C LYS A 85 10.76 1.89 -17.13
N LYS A 86 10.75 1.96 -15.79
CA LYS A 86 9.81 1.26 -14.89
C LYS A 86 9.31 2.22 -13.82
N HIS A 87 8.63 3.29 -14.26
CA HIS A 87 8.09 4.34 -13.37
C HIS A 87 6.57 4.48 -13.48
N ILE A 88 5.90 3.55 -14.16
CA ILE A 88 4.45 3.58 -14.37
C ILE A 88 3.81 2.29 -13.86
N ILE A 89 2.83 2.45 -12.97
CA ILE A 89 1.89 1.41 -12.56
C ILE A 89 0.73 1.43 -13.55
N TYR A 90 0.47 0.30 -14.18
CA TYR A 90 -0.68 0.13 -15.06
C TYR A 90 -1.78 -0.62 -14.31
N ILE A 91 -2.97 -0.03 -14.27
CA ILE A 91 -4.15 -0.65 -13.66
C ILE A 91 -5.17 -0.87 -14.76
N GLN A 92 -5.59 -2.13 -14.92
CA GLN A 92 -6.59 -2.55 -15.91
C GLN A 92 -7.87 -2.94 -15.17
N PRO A 93 -8.92 -2.10 -15.18
CA PRO A 93 -10.20 -2.47 -14.61
C PRO A 93 -10.80 -3.66 -15.38
N ILE A 94 -11.47 -4.56 -14.66
CA ILE A 94 -12.30 -5.62 -15.22
C ILE A 94 -13.75 -5.24 -14.95
N GLY A 95 -14.51 -4.96 -16.01
CA GLY A 95 -15.85 -4.40 -15.92
C GLY A 95 -15.86 -2.95 -15.41
N PHE A 96 -17.04 -2.50 -14.97
CA PHE A 96 -17.22 -1.17 -14.38
C PHE A 96 -17.20 -1.26 -12.85
N LEU A 97 -16.55 -0.28 -12.21
CA LEU A 97 -16.49 -0.17 -10.75
C LEU A 97 -17.73 0.59 -10.26
N GLY A 98 -18.65 -0.11 -9.60
CA GLY A 98 -19.86 0.48 -9.00
C GLY A 98 -21.08 0.53 -9.94
N ASN A 99 -22.20 1.02 -9.39
CA ASN A 99 -23.52 0.95 -10.05
C ASN A 99 -23.77 2.10 -11.04
N THR A 100 -22.90 3.13 -11.04
CA THR A 100 -23.01 4.29 -11.93
C THR A 100 -21.62 4.72 -12.41
N ARG A 101 -21.56 5.34 -13.60
CA ARG A 101 -20.31 5.86 -14.18
C ARG A 101 -19.62 6.89 -13.28
N VAL A 102 -20.40 7.75 -12.62
CA VAL A 102 -19.89 8.80 -11.73
C VAL A 102 -19.14 8.23 -10.53
N ILE A 103 -19.70 7.21 -9.87
CA ILE A 103 -19.05 6.53 -8.74
C ILE A 103 -17.75 5.86 -9.20
N SER A 104 -17.75 5.28 -10.40
CA SER A 104 -16.55 4.67 -11.00
C SER A 104 -15.43 5.68 -11.22
N GLU A 105 -15.74 6.86 -11.76
CA GLU A 105 -14.74 7.89 -12.10
C GLU A 105 -14.12 8.51 -10.86
N GLU A 106 -14.94 8.83 -9.85
CA GLU A 106 -14.44 9.37 -8.59
C GLU A 106 -13.55 8.35 -7.88
N TYR A 107 -14.01 7.09 -7.76
CA TYR A 107 -13.20 6.02 -7.16
C TYR A 107 -11.86 5.84 -7.86
N ILE A 108 -11.85 5.81 -9.20
CA ILE A 108 -10.61 5.70 -9.99
C ILE A 108 -9.67 6.89 -9.72
N LYS A 109 -10.20 8.10 -9.60
CA LYS A 109 -9.41 9.29 -9.27
C LYS A 109 -8.77 9.18 -7.88
N TRP A 110 -9.53 8.76 -6.88
CA TRP A 110 -9.03 8.54 -5.52
C TRP A 110 -7.96 7.43 -5.49
N LEU A 111 -8.23 6.30 -6.14
CA LEU A 111 -7.28 5.18 -6.24
C LEU A 111 -5.98 5.62 -6.93
N LYS A 112 -6.08 6.42 -7.99
CA LYS A 112 -4.91 7.01 -8.65
C LYS A 112 -4.06 7.81 -7.67
N GLY A 113 -4.69 8.75 -6.96
CA GLY A 113 -4.01 9.62 -6.00
C GLY A 113 -3.36 8.83 -4.86
N TYR A 114 -4.09 7.85 -4.32
CA TYR A 114 -3.58 6.97 -3.27
C TYR A 114 -2.34 6.19 -3.75
N CYS A 115 -2.41 5.54 -4.92
CA CYS A 115 -1.28 4.79 -5.46
C CYS A 115 -0.06 5.67 -5.77
N GLU A 116 -0.26 6.86 -6.34
CA GLU A 116 0.86 7.79 -6.62
C GLU A 116 1.48 8.38 -5.33
N ALA A 117 0.70 8.51 -4.26
CA ALA A 117 1.19 8.93 -2.95
C ALA A 117 1.94 7.80 -2.23
N PHE A 118 1.38 6.59 -2.22
CA PHE A 118 1.97 5.43 -1.54
C PHE A 118 3.23 4.94 -2.25
N PHE A 119 3.18 4.84 -3.58
CA PHE A 119 4.32 4.44 -4.40
C PHE A 119 5.06 5.66 -4.94
N TYR A 120 5.70 6.40 -4.04
CA TYR A 120 6.38 7.63 -4.38
C TYR A 120 7.34 7.49 -5.57
N GLY A 121 7.28 8.45 -6.49
CA GLY A 121 8.06 8.42 -7.74
C GLY A 121 7.46 7.57 -8.87
N LEU A 122 6.38 6.81 -8.62
CA LEU A 122 5.61 6.13 -9.65
C LEU A 122 4.41 6.96 -10.11
N LYS A 123 4.09 6.86 -11.40
CA LYS A 123 2.84 7.37 -11.99
C LYS A 123 1.87 6.25 -12.22
N VAL A 124 0.58 6.55 -12.18
CA VAL A 124 -0.48 5.56 -12.38
C VAL A 124 -1.22 5.86 -13.69
N LYS A 125 -1.33 4.84 -14.54
CA LYS A 125 -2.12 4.87 -15.77
C LYS A 125 -3.21 3.80 -15.70
N PHE A 126 -4.45 4.25 -15.85
CA PHE A 126 -5.58 3.35 -16.03
C PHE A 126 -5.69 3.00 -17.52
N LEU A 127 -5.87 1.71 -17.79
CA LEU A 127 -6.15 1.19 -19.12
C LEU A 127 -7.67 1.07 -19.32
N GLU A 128 -8.08 0.95 -20.59
CA GLU A 128 -9.50 0.81 -20.97
C GLU A 128 -10.12 -0.43 -20.36
N PRO A 129 -11.22 -0.35 -19.58
CA PRO A 129 -11.81 -1.51 -18.91
C PRO A 129 -12.05 -2.69 -19.85
N VAL A 130 -11.69 -3.89 -19.40
CA VAL A 130 -11.94 -5.13 -20.15
C VAL A 130 -13.17 -5.85 -19.61
N SER A 131 -13.92 -6.54 -20.46
CA SER A 131 -15.01 -7.38 -19.99
C SER A 131 -14.49 -8.58 -19.22
N VAL A 132 -15.32 -9.14 -18.34
CA VAL A 132 -15.05 -10.41 -17.65
C VAL A 132 -14.76 -11.53 -18.66
N SER A 133 -15.53 -11.59 -19.75
CA SER A 133 -15.32 -12.59 -20.80
C SER A 133 -13.96 -12.46 -21.49
N ALA A 134 -13.41 -11.24 -21.59
CA ALA A 134 -12.11 -10.98 -22.20
C ALA A 134 -10.94 -11.45 -21.32
N THR A 135 -11.13 -11.56 -20.00
CA THR A 135 -10.06 -12.03 -19.09
C THR A 135 -9.77 -13.51 -19.26
N LYS A 136 -10.73 -14.29 -19.79
CA LYS A 136 -10.69 -15.76 -19.89
C LYS A 136 -10.55 -16.47 -18.54
N CYS A 137 -10.71 -15.76 -17.44
CA CYS A 137 -10.73 -16.35 -16.11
C CYS A 137 -12.00 -17.19 -15.92
N SER A 138 -11.88 -18.31 -15.23
CA SER A 138 -13.05 -19.02 -14.72
C SER A 138 -13.81 -18.11 -13.75
N PHE A 139 -15.14 -18.16 -13.80
CA PHE A 139 -15.99 -17.37 -12.93
C PHE A 139 -17.14 -18.23 -12.40
N ARG A 140 -17.73 -17.79 -11.30
CA ARG A 140 -19.00 -18.30 -10.76
C ARG A 140 -19.91 -17.13 -10.38
N VAL A 141 -21.19 -17.39 -10.26
CA VAL A 141 -22.13 -16.47 -9.60
C VAL A 141 -22.24 -16.89 -8.15
N ASN A 142 -22.05 -15.96 -7.22
CA ASN A 142 -22.22 -16.25 -5.80
C ASN A 142 -23.70 -16.53 -5.50
N GLU A 143 -24.04 -17.69 -4.96
CA GLU A 143 -25.43 -18.08 -4.71
C GLU A 143 -26.14 -17.15 -3.70
N ASN A 144 -25.40 -16.59 -2.73
CA ASN A 144 -25.96 -15.73 -1.69
C ASN A 144 -26.12 -14.28 -2.14
N THR A 145 -25.13 -13.74 -2.86
CA THR A 145 -25.11 -12.31 -3.24
C THR A 145 -25.51 -12.05 -4.69
N GLN A 146 -25.58 -13.08 -5.52
CA GLN A 146 -25.80 -13.01 -6.97
C GLN A 146 -24.73 -12.20 -7.73
N ASN A 147 -23.63 -11.84 -7.05
CA ASN A 147 -22.51 -11.16 -7.66
C ASN A 147 -21.58 -12.13 -8.37
N LEU A 148 -21.02 -11.70 -9.50
CA LEU A 148 -20.01 -12.46 -10.22
C LEU A 148 -18.69 -12.49 -9.42
N GLN A 149 -18.10 -13.69 -9.30
CA GLN A 149 -16.81 -13.92 -8.67
C GLN A 149 -15.85 -14.52 -9.68
N ILE A 150 -14.74 -13.83 -9.91
CA ILE A 150 -13.68 -14.25 -10.81
C ILE A 150 -12.66 -15.06 -10.01
N HIS A 151 -12.21 -16.19 -10.55
CA HIS A 151 -11.14 -16.98 -9.97
C HIS A 151 -9.78 -16.35 -10.33
N THR A 152 -9.13 -15.76 -9.34
CA THR A 152 -7.77 -15.23 -9.44
C THR A 152 -6.79 -16.33 -9.02
N VAL A 153 -6.18 -17.00 -9.99
CA VAL A 153 -5.13 -18.03 -9.80
C VAL A 153 -3.74 -17.43 -9.92
#